data_AF-A0A9D6J6G4-F1
#
_entry.id   AF-A0A9D6J6G4-F1
#
_cell.length_a   1.000
_cell.length_b   1.000
_cell.length_c   1.000
_cell.angle_alpha   90.00
_cell.angle_beta   90.00
_cell.angle_gamma   90.00
#
_symmetry.space_group_name_H-M   'P 1'
#
loop_
_entity.id
_entity.type
_entity.pdbx_description
1 polymer ?
#
loop_
_entity_poly.entity_id
_entity_poly.type
_entity_poly.pdbx_seq_one_letter_code
_entity_poly.pdbx_strand_id
1 'polypeptide(L)'
;MKDLKQHFALTFMKIRNLSTTLDPEEIFKGILSILSQEMASDHFILFLYDREKDELFPFKWLGYPDEIKDKLNIPISTEHLLTYAFKIRQQIYREEALNDPETSNLTNREPLRSTILAIPITTGVEALGVIHIESFSDKRASIEAEDLRLFASLGTFMGIALNNANVLLQTREELTSTKQVSERELAEKRQLKEMFSRYASAELVETLIKNPKSVNLGGSTKIATILFSDIAGFTNFSSKLSPEQVVVSINEYLSRMTEVVLNHQGEIDKFIGDAVMARFGVLVDLPSTGIVAVQAALAMLQELWKLQARWLQEQREVFSIRIGIATGPVLAGNIGSERRQEFTVMGTTVNLASRLEALNKDLRTTILIDENTYRQVIGHFQVLPRENVSIRGLEGKITVYEVLGARDNSQNKSKVVSIRGKIATPKSPA
;
A
#
# COMPACT_ATOMS: atom_id res chain seq x y z
N MET A 1 -13.73 -13.96 66.57
CA MET A 1 -14.60 -13.06 65.76
C MET A 1 -13.84 -12.00 64.96
N LYS A 2 -12.74 -11.40 65.47
CA LYS A 2 -11.94 -10.39 64.74
C LYS A 2 -11.07 -11.00 63.62
N ASP A 3 -10.48 -12.17 63.87
CA ASP A 3 -9.63 -12.88 62.89
C ASP A 3 -10.40 -13.48 61.71
N LEU A 4 -11.61 -14.02 61.94
CA LEU A 4 -12.45 -14.59 60.87
C LEU A 4 -12.90 -13.53 59.85
N LYS A 5 -13.22 -12.31 60.33
CA LYS A 5 -13.56 -11.17 59.46
C LYS A 5 -12.35 -10.67 58.66
N GLN A 6 -11.15 -10.70 59.23
CA GLN A 6 -9.91 -10.33 58.53
C GLN A 6 -9.54 -11.35 57.46
N HIS A 7 -9.70 -12.65 57.75
CA HIS A 7 -9.47 -13.72 56.80
C HIS A 7 -10.41 -13.59 55.59
N PHE A 8 -11.72 -13.45 55.82
CA PHE A 8 -12.72 -13.27 54.76
C PHE A 8 -12.44 -12.03 53.88
N ALA A 9 -12.04 -10.91 54.49
CA ALA A 9 -11.66 -9.71 53.74
C ALA A 9 -10.43 -9.94 52.84
N LEU A 10 -9.43 -10.68 53.32
CA LEU A 10 -8.23 -11.01 52.57
C LEU A 10 -8.56 -11.93 51.37
N THR A 11 -9.36 -12.98 51.60
CA THR A 11 -9.81 -13.90 50.55
C THR A 11 -10.63 -13.17 49.49
N PHE A 12 -11.54 -12.27 49.91
CA PHE A 12 -12.31 -11.45 48.99
C PHE A 12 -11.44 -10.48 48.17
N MET A 13 -10.40 -9.88 48.76
CA MET A 13 -9.44 -9.06 48.01
C MET A 13 -8.66 -9.88 46.98
N LYS A 14 -8.21 -11.10 47.34
CA LYS A 14 -7.55 -12.02 46.40
C LYS A 14 -8.47 -12.37 45.22
N ILE A 15 -9.74 -12.71 45.51
CA ILE A 15 -10.77 -12.98 44.51
C ILE A 15 -11.00 -11.77 43.60
N ARG A 16 -11.10 -10.56 44.17
CA ARG A 16 -11.27 -9.33 43.39
C ARG A 16 -10.07 -9.06 42.48
N ASN A 17 -8.85 -9.27 42.95
CA ASN A 17 -7.64 -9.07 42.16
C ASN A 17 -7.60 -9.99 40.93
N LEU A 18 -8.20 -11.19 40.98
CA LEU A 18 -8.32 -12.06 39.81
C LEU A 18 -9.07 -11.38 38.66
N SER A 19 -10.11 -10.60 38.95
CA SER A 19 -10.90 -9.90 37.92
C SER A 19 -10.16 -8.77 37.20
N THR A 20 -9.08 -8.27 37.80
CA THR A 20 -8.20 -7.23 37.22
C THR A 20 -7.00 -7.81 36.49
N THR A 21 -6.70 -9.09 36.69
CA THR A 21 -5.64 -9.80 35.98
C THR A 21 -6.11 -10.14 34.57
N LEU A 22 -5.27 -9.88 33.58
CA LEU A 22 -5.56 -10.14 32.16
C LEU A 22 -4.73 -11.29 31.60
N ASP A 23 -3.88 -11.90 32.43
CA ASP A 23 -3.08 -13.08 32.11
C ASP A 23 -3.82 -14.35 32.59
N PRO A 24 -4.25 -15.24 31.67
CA PRO A 24 -4.91 -16.49 32.01
C PRO A 24 -4.13 -17.34 33.01
N GLU A 25 -2.80 -17.44 32.89
CA GLU A 25 -2.00 -18.29 33.77
C GLU A 25 -2.00 -17.78 35.20
N GLU A 26 -1.87 -16.47 35.39
CA GLU A 26 -1.93 -15.85 36.71
C GLU A 26 -3.34 -15.90 37.31
N ILE A 27 -4.38 -15.80 36.48
CA ILE A 27 -5.77 -16.05 36.90
C ILE A 27 -5.89 -17.48 37.46
N PHE A 28 -5.43 -18.49 36.71
CA PHE A 28 -5.49 -19.89 37.14
C PHE A 28 -4.67 -20.15 38.40
N LYS A 29 -3.44 -19.63 38.51
CA LYS A 29 -2.63 -19.75 39.74
C LYS A 29 -3.33 -19.15 40.94
N GLY A 30 -3.93 -17.98 40.79
CA GLY A 30 -4.67 -17.31 41.87
C GLY A 30 -5.90 -18.12 42.31
N ILE A 31 -6.65 -18.70 41.37
CA ILE A 31 -7.79 -19.58 41.67
C ILE A 31 -7.33 -20.82 42.44
N LEU A 32 -6.27 -21.48 41.98
CA LEU A 32 -5.72 -22.67 42.65
C LEU A 32 -5.23 -22.34 44.06
N SER A 33 -4.60 -21.18 44.25
CA SER A 33 -4.20 -20.69 45.58
C SER A 33 -5.41 -20.49 46.49
N ILE A 34 -6.52 -19.91 46.00
CA ILE A 34 -7.74 -19.74 46.81
C ILE A 34 -8.36 -21.08 47.17
N LEU A 35 -8.51 -21.99 46.20
CA LEU A 35 -9.10 -23.33 46.44
C LEU A 35 -8.27 -24.16 47.43
N SER A 36 -6.95 -24.13 47.32
CA SER A 36 -6.07 -24.94 48.19
C SER A 36 -5.80 -24.31 49.56
N GLN A 37 -5.50 -23.01 49.61
CA GLN A 37 -5.01 -22.35 50.83
C GLN A 37 -6.13 -21.73 51.66
N GLU A 38 -7.14 -21.15 51.02
CA GLU A 38 -8.21 -20.44 51.71
C GLU A 38 -9.41 -21.37 51.95
N MET A 39 -9.74 -22.22 50.96
CA MET A 39 -10.88 -23.14 51.04
C MET A 39 -10.49 -24.53 51.58
N ALA A 40 -9.20 -24.75 51.85
CA ALA A 40 -8.65 -25.99 52.39
C ALA A 40 -8.99 -27.24 51.55
N SER A 41 -9.28 -27.10 50.24
CA SER A 41 -9.57 -28.23 49.36
C SER A 41 -8.29 -28.94 48.94
N ASP A 42 -8.22 -30.24 49.18
CA ASP A 42 -7.06 -31.09 48.86
C ASP A 42 -7.30 -32.00 47.64
N HIS A 43 -8.57 -32.25 47.27
CA HIS A 43 -8.95 -32.94 46.04
C HIS A 43 -9.98 -32.13 45.26
N PHE A 44 -9.54 -31.53 44.15
CA PHE A 44 -10.42 -30.80 43.24
C PHE A 44 -9.98 -30.94 41.78
N ILE A 45 -10.93 -30.73 40.86
CA ILE A 45 -10.68 -30.65 39.42
C ILE A 45 -11.37 -29.40 38.88
N LEU A 46 -10.60 -28.59 38.18
CA LEU A 46 -11.11 -27.51 37.36
C LEU A 46 -11.38 -28.03 35.95
N PHE A 47 -12.65 -28.11 35.58
CA PHE A 47 -13.09 -28.40 34.22
C PHE A 47 -13.35 -27.12 33.43
N LEU A 48 -12.92 -27.11 32.17
CA LEU A 48 -13.32 -26.10 31.19
C LEU A 48 -14.21 -26.74 30.12
N TYR A 49 -15.09 -25.94 29.53
CA TYR A 49 -15.99 -26.38 28.48
C TYR A 49 -15.35 -26.25 27.10
N ASP A 50 -15.27 -27.38 26.38
CA ASP A 50 -14.92 -27.43 24.96
C ASP A 50 -16.20 -27.37 24.13
N ARG A 51 -16.41 -26.24 23.42
CA ARG A 51 -17.60 -26.03 22.58
C ARG A 51 -17.62 -26.91 21.35
N GLU A 52 -16.46 -27.29 20.82
CA GLU A 52 -16.39 -28.07 19.58
C GLU A 52 -16.79 -29.53 19.81
N LYS A 53 -16.41 -30.06 20.97
CA LYS A 53 -16.68 -31.45 21.37
C LYS A 53 -17.90 -31.61 22.27
N ASP A 54 -18.47 -30.49 22.73
CA ASP A 54 -19.59 -30.43 23.68
C ASP A 54 -19.32 -31.26 24.95
N GLU A 55 -18.16 -31.03 25.57
CA GLU A 55 -17.70 -31.76 26.75
C GLU A 55 -16.96 -30.87 27.75
N LEU A 56 -16.95 -31.27 29.02
CA LEU A 56 -16.09 -30.73 30.06
C LEU A 56 -14.78 -31.53 30.07
N PHE A 57 -13.65 -30.84 29.92
CA PHE A 57 -12.33 -31.47 29.98
C PHE A 57 -11.54 -30.97 31.20
N PRO A 58 -10.74 -31.84 31.86
CA PRO A 58 -9.97 -31.48 33.03
C PRO A 58 -8.81 -30.55 32.62
N PHE A 59 -8.85 -29.31 33.09
CA PHE A 59 -7.84 -28.29 32.77
C PHE A 59 -6.73 -28.24 33.83
N LYS A 60 -7.11 -28.27 35.12
CA LYS A 60 -6.19 -28.31 36.27
C LYS A 60 -6.79 -29.14 37.40
N TRP A 61 -5.96 -29.76 38.23
CA TRP A 61 -6.42 -30.57 39.35
C TRP A 61 -5.42 -30.56 40.51
N LEU A 62 -5.88 -30.95 41.69
CA LEU A 62 -5.08 -31.23 42.88
C LEU A 62 -5.61 -32.51 43.54
N GLY A 63 -4.72 -33.35 44.08
CA GLY A 63 -5.10 -34.62 44.72
C GLY A 63 -5.34 -35.79 43.75
N TYR A 64 -5.26 -35.54 42.44
CA TYR A 64 -5.39 -36.57 41.39
C TYR A 64 -4.07 -36.82 40.68
N PRO A 65 -3.85 -38.03 40.14
CA PRO A 65 -2.67 -38.33 39.34
C PRO A 65 -2.80 -37.67 37.94
N ASP A 66 -1.68 -37.34 37.30
CA ASP A 66 -1.69 -36.53 36.08
C ASP A 66 -2.34 -37.23 34.87
N GLU A 67 -2.50 -38.56 34.91
CA GLU A 67 -3.14 -39.34 33.85
C GLU A 67 -4.65 -39.10 33.72
N ILE A 68 -5.28 -38.33 34.62
CA ILE A 68 -6.71 -37.96 34.46
C ILE A 68 -6.95 -37.08 33.23
N LYS A 69 -5.93 -36.32 32.80
CA LYS A 69 -6.03 -35.35 31.69
C LYS A 69 -6.61 -35.96 30.41
N ASP A 70 -6.18 -37.17 30.11
CA ASP A 70 -6.47 -37.86 28.85
C ASP A 70 -7.64 -38.85 28.98
N LYS A 71 -8.21 -39.01 30.18
CA LYS A 71 -9.17 -40.08 30.50
C LYS A 71 -10.50 -39.60 31.09
N LEU A 72 -10.58 -38.34 31.50
CA LEU A 72 -11.70 -37.81 32.29
C LEU A 72 -12.45 -36.68 31.57
N ASN A 73 -12.68 -36.81 30.27
CA ASN A 73 -13.56 -35.92 29.55
C ASN A 73 -15.02 -36.32 29.81
N ILE A 74 -15.87 -35.34 30.12
CA ILE A 74 -17.26 -35.56 30.50
C ILE A 74 -18.16 -34.88 29.46
N PRO A 75 -18.73 -35.63 28.51
CA PRO A 75 -19.71 -35.09 27.57
C PRO A 75 -20.84 -34.38 28.31
N ILE A 76 -21.31 -33.23 27.82
CA ILE A 76 -22.41 -32.47 28.46
C ILE A 76 -23.70 -33.30 28.53
N SER A 77 -23.88 -34.27 27.63
CA SER A 77 -24.98 -35.24 27.64
C SER A 77 -24.95 -36.20 28.83
N THR A 78 -23.81 -36.38 29.49
CA THR A 78 -23.67 -37.24 30.68
C THR A 78 -24.58 -36.73 31.79
N GLU A 79 -25.38 -37.61 32.38
CA GLU A 79 -26.20 -37.30 33.54
C GLU A 79 -25.35 -37.41 34.82
N HIS A 80 -24.89 -36.28 35.34
CA HIS A 80 -24.04 -36.20 36.52
C HIS A 80 -24.21 -34.83 37.21
N LEU A 81 -23.84 -34.70 38.49
CA LEU A 81 -23.96 -33.42 39.21
C LEU A 81 -23.19 -32.28 38.52
N LEU A 82 -22.01 -32.56 37.98
CA LEU A 82 -21.16 -31.56 37.31
C LEU A 82 -21.80 -30.99 36.03
N THR A 83 -22.29 -31.85 35.15
CA THR A 83 -22.95 -31.43 33.90
C THR A 83 -24.30 -30.78 34.19
N TYR A 84 -24.99 -31.21 35.24
CA TYR A 84 -26.21 -30.57 35.70
C TYR A 84 -25.93 -29.15 36.22
N ALA A 85 -24.97 -28.97 37.14
CA ALA A 85 -24.53 -27.66 37.63
C ALA A 85 -24.09 -26.72 36.50
N PHE A 86 -23.37 -27.26 35.51
CA PHE A 86 -22.98 -26.52 34.30
C PHE A 86 -24.19 -25.99 33.52
N LYS A 87 -25.17 -26.86 33.25
CA LYS A 87 -26.37 -26.54 32.45
C LYS A 87 -27.24 -25.49 33.11
N ILE A 88 -27.53 -25.67 34.41
CA ILE A 88 -28.40 -24.75 35.16
C ILE A 88 -27.66 -23.51 35.66
N ARG A 89 -26.31 -23.51 35.59
CA ARG A 89 -25.44 -22.40 36.01
C ARG A 89 -25.59 -22.06 37.49
N GLN A 90 -25.91 -23.06 38.30
CA GLN A 90 -26.01 -22.95 39.74
C GLN A 90 -25.07 -23.96 40.37
N GLN A 91 -24.47 -23.58 41.49
CA GLN A 91 -23.64 -24.51 42.25
C GLN A 91 -24.52 -25.58 42.90
N ILE A 92 -23.98 -26.78 43.03
CA ILE A 92 -24.70 -27.91 43.61
C ILE A 92 -23.87 -28.53 44.70
N TYR A 93 -24.40 -28.49 45.91
CA TYR A 93 -23.83 -29.12 47.08
C TYR A 93 -24.48 -30.49 47.31
N ARG A 94 -23.68 -31.53 47.52
CA ARG A 94 -24.14 -32.92 47.54
C ARG A 94 -25.20 -33.20 48.60
N GLU A 95 -25.07 -32.66 49.82
CA GLU A 95 -26.07 -32.93 50.88
C GLU A 95 -27.43 -32.33 50.54
N GLU A 96 -27.47 -31.14 49.95
CA GLU A 96 -28.71 -30.54 49.44
C GLU A 96 -29.28 -31.36 48.27
N ALA A 97 -28.41 -31.81 47.36
CA ALA A 97 -28.80 -32.63 46.22
C ALA A 97 -29.37 -34.01 46.62
N LEU A 98 -28.88 -34.62 47.69
CA LEU A 98 -29.43 -35.87 48.23
C LEU A 98 -30.88 -35.70 48.72
N ASN A 99 -31.24 -34.50 49.18
CA ASN A 99 -32.57 -34.19 49.70
C ASN A 99 -33.53 -33.67 48.62
N ASP A 100 -33.06 -33.46 47.39
CA ASP A 100 -33.85 -32.98 46.26
C ASP A 100 -34.21 -34.14 45.30
N PRO A 101 -35.51 -34.40 45.05
CA PRO A 101 -35.94 -35.47 44.13
C PRO A 101 -35.34 -35.38 42.72
N GLU A 102 -35.05 -34.18 42.21
CA GLU A 102 -34.53 -34.00 40.85
C GLU A 102 -33.03 -34.35 40.73
N THR A 103 -32.26 -34.12 41.80
CA THR A 103 -30.79 -34.26 41.77
C THR A 103 -30.25 -35.46 42.54
N SER A 104 -31.04 -36.05 43.44
CA SER A 104 -30.66 -37.22 44.24
C SER A 104 -30.12 -38.38 43.40
N ASN A 105 -30.74 -38.63 42.24
CA ASN A 105 -30.35 -39.68 41.29
C ASN A 105 -29.03 -39.42 40.54
N LEU A 106 -28.44 -38.23 40.66
CA LEU A 106 -27.18 -37.84 40.00
C LEU A 106 -25.95 -38.04 40.92
N THR A 107 -26.16 -38.15 42.24
CA THR A 107 -25.13 -38.02 43.28
C THR A 107 -24.07 -39.13 43.32
N ASN A 108 -24.35 -40.31 42.76
CA ASN A 108 -23.45 -41.48 42.79
C ASN A 108 -23.11 -42.01 41.39
N ARG A 109 -23.28 -41.18 40.35
CA ARG A 109 -23.02 -41.57 38.96
C ARG A 109 -21.54 -41.44 38.61
N GLU A 110 -21.10 -42.23 37.64
CA GLU A 110 -19.80 -42.05 37.02
C GLU A 110 -19.79 -40.78 36.14
N PRO A 111 -18.62 -40.15 35.89
CA PRO A 111 -17.27 -40.63 36.23
C PRO A 111 -16.71 -40.13 37.58
N LEU A 112 -17.42 -39.28 38.32
CA LEU A 112 -16.91 -38.67 39.57
C LEU A 112 -17.89 -38.82 40.74
N ARG A 113 -18.07 -40.07 41.18
CA ARG A 113 -19.04 -40.47 42.21
C ARG A 113 -18.89 -39.73 43.55
N SER A 114 -17.68 -39.25 43.85
CA SER A 114 -17.35 -38.57 45.11
C SER A 114 -17.56 -37.04 45.08
N THR A 115 -18.32 -36.50 44.12
CA THR A 115 -18.53 -35.05 44.00
C THR A 115 -19.22 -34.47 45.25
N ILE A 116 -18.51 -33.68 46.04
CA ILE A 116 -19.07 -32.94 47.20
C ILE A 116 -19.68 -31.62 46.75
N LEU A 117 -18.97 -30.86 45.90
CA LEU A 117 -19.42 -29.56 45.42
C LEU A 117 -19.10 -29.40 43.94
N ALA A 118 -20.10 -28.96 43.18
CA ALA A 118 -19.98 -28.57 41.78
C ALA A 118 -20.22 -27.06 41.65
N ILE A 119 -19.21 -26.29 41.25
CA ILE A 119 -19.29 -24.82 41.14
C ILE A 119 -19.15 -24.43 39.66
N PRO A 120 -20.21 -23.96 38.99
CA PRO A 120 -20.08 -23.52 37.61
C PRO A 120 -19.27 -22.24 37.53
N ILE A 121 -18.42 -22.15 36.51
CA ILE A 121 -17.66 -20.95 36.17
C ILE A 121 -18.50 -20.22 35.14
N THR A 122 -18.97 -19.01 35.46
CA THR A 122 -19.96 -18.34 34.63
C THR A 122 -19.56 -16.90 34.33
N THR A 123 -19.78 -16.48 33.09
CA THR A 123 -20.07 -15.09 32.78
C THR A 123 -21.59 -14.97 32.86
N GLY A 124 -22.17 -13.82 33.22
CA GLY A 124 -23.64 -13.71 33.38
C GLY A 124 -24.49 -14.17 32.16
N VAL A 125 -23.85 -14.47 31.01
CA VAL A 125 -24.45 -14.91 29.76
C VAL A 125 -24.25 -16.42 29.50
N GLU A 126 -23.15 -17.03 29.97
CA GLU A 126 -22.77 -18.42 29.65
C GLU A 126 -21.90 -19.09 30.72
N ALA A 127 -21.87 -20.43 30.73
CA ALA A 127 -20.96 -21.20 31.56
C ALA A 127 -19.68 -21.54 30.77
N LEU A 128 -18.53 -21.30 31.37
CA LEU A 128 -17.20 -21.57 30.81
C LEU A 128 -16.60 -22.89 31.32
N GLY A 129 -17.17 -23.48 32.38
CA GLY A 129 -16.71 -24.74 32.95
C GLY A 129 -17.30 -25.01 34.34
N VAL A 130 -16.70 -25.94 35.08
CA VAL A 130 -17.12 -26.33 36.44
C VAL A 130 -15.91 -26.64 37.31
N ILE A 131 -15.91 -26.19 38.56
CA ILE A 131 -14.99 -26.63 39.61
C ILE A 131 -15.65 -27.79 40.36
N HIS A 132 -15.01 -28.94 40.33
CA HIS A 132 -15.34 -30.13 41.10
C HIS A 132 -14.51 -30.15 42.38
N ILE A 133 -15.14 -30.32 43.54
CA ILE A 133 -14.48 -30.56 44.82
C ILE A 133 -14.93 -31.93 45.36
N GLU A 134 -13.96 -32.80 45.65
CA GLU A 134 -14.18 -34.13 46.23
C GLU A 134 -13.92 -34.17 47.74
N SER A 135 -12.94 -33.43 48.25
CA SER A 135 -12.65 -33.40 49.68
C SER A 135 -11.98 -32.11 50.16
N PHE A 136 -12.00 -31.94 51.48
CA PHE A 136 -11.33 -30.88 52.21
C PHE A 136 -10.32 -31.50 53.19
N SER A 137 -9.20 -30.83 53.36
CA SER A 137 -8.05 -31.25 54.19
C SER A 137 -8.37 -31.33 55.69
N ASP A 138 -9.37 -30.59 56.16
CA ASP A 138 -9.89 -30.64 57.53
C ASP A 138 -10.89 -31.79 57.75
N LYS A 139 -11.16 -32.60 56.71
CA LYS A 139 -12.10 -33.73 56.72
C LYS A 139 -13.53 -33.33 57.11
N ARG A 140 -13.91 -32.06 56.94
CA ARG A 140 -15.30 -31.64 57.17
C ARG A 140 -16.24 -32.37 56.21
N ALA A 141 -17.35 -32.87 56.75
CA ALA A 141 -18.38 -33.54 55.96
C ALA A 141 -19.47 -32.56 55.47
N SER A 142 -19.69 -31.47 56.23
CA SER A 142 -20.68 -30.43 55.94
C SER A 142 -20.04 -29.10 55.57
N ILE A 143 -20.67 -28.34 54.65
CA ILE A 143 -20.23 -27.00 54.25
C ILE A 143 -21.19 -25.96 54.82
N GLU A 144 -20.68 -24.88 55.42
CA GLU A 144 -21.51 -23.79 55.94
C GLU A 144 -22.08 -22.91 54.81
N ALA A 145 -23.22 -22.27 55.05
CA ALA A 145 -23.87 -21.42 54.05
C ALA A 145 -23.02 -20.20 53.62
N GLU A 146 -22.08 -19.76 54.47
CA GLU A 146 -21.13 -18.68 54.15
C GLU A 146 -20.08 -19.13 53.15
N ASP A 147 -19.56 -20.36 53.29
CA ASP A 147 -18.61 -20.96 52.37
C ASP A 147 -19.24 -21.18 50.99
N LEU A 148 -20.49 -21.66 50.96
CA LEU A 148 -21.25 -21.82 49.72
C LEU A 148 -21.38 -20.50 48.94
N ARG A 149 -21.59 -19.36 49.61
CA ARG A 149 -21.62 -18.05 48.94
C ARG A 149 -20.25 -17.64 48.40
N LEU A 150 -19.18 -17.99 49.10
CA LEU A 150 -17.82 -17.72 48.69
C LEU A 150 -17.42 -18.53 47.45
N PHE A 151 -17.82 -19.81 47.39
CA PHE A 151 -17.65 -20.67 46.23
C PHE A 151 -18.39 -20.15 44.99
N ALA A 152 -19.66 -19.75 45.13
CA ALA A 152 -20.42 -19.13 44.05
C ALA A 152 -19.73 -17.85 43.52
N SER A 153 -19.22 -17.04 44.45
CA SER A 153 -18.50 -15.81 44.11
C SER A 153 -17.24 -16.13 43.30
N LEU A 154 -16.46 -17.13 43.74
CA LEU A 154 -15.25 -17.58 43.05
C LEU A 154 -15.54 -17.99 41.59
N GLY A 155 -16.57 -18.82 41.36
CA GLY A 155 -16.97 -19.25 40.02
C GLY A 155 -17.36 -18.07 39.11
N THR A 156 -18.02 -17.06 39.66
CA THR A 156 -18.41 -15.83 38.93
C THR A 156 -17.19 -14.97 38.59
N PHE A 157 -16.33 -14.66 39.57
CA PHE A 157 -15.15 -13.81 39.37
C PHE A 157 -14.16 -14.43 38.39
N MET A 158 -14.01 -15.74 38.47
CA MET A 158 -13.20 -16.51 37.55
C MET A 158 -13.75 -16.49 36.13
N GLY A 159 -15.07 -16.63 35.96
CA GLY A 159 -15.69 -16.49 34.64
C GLY A 159 -15.48 -15.11 34.03
N ILE A 160 -15.62 -14.05 34.83
CA ILE A 160 -15.33 -12.66 34.41
C ILE A 160 -13.86 -12.51 33.99
N ALA A 161 -12.92 -12.99 34.81
CA ALA A 161 -11.49 -12.86 34.55
C ALA A 161 -11.07 -13.58 33.25
N LEU A 162 -11.56 -14.81 33.03
CA LEU A 162 -11.29 -15.57 31.81
C LEU A 162 -11.85 -14.89 30.57
N ASN A 163 -13.07 -14.32 30.67
CA ASN A 163 -13.68 -13.58 29.57
C ASN A 163 -12.88 -12.31 29.21
N ASN A 164 -12.45 -11.55 30.21
CA ASN A 164 -11.65 -10.34 30.00
C ASN A 164 -10.31 -10.65 29.31
N ALA A 165 -9.64 -11.72 29.71
CA ALA A 165 -8.40 -12.15 29.09
C ALA A 165 -8.61 -12.55 27.62
N ASN A 166 -9.71 -13.25 27.30
CA ASN A 166 -10.03 -13.66 25.93
C ASN A 166 -10.29 -12.46 25.00
N VAL A 167 -11.09 -11.49 25.46
CA VAL A 167 -11.39 -10.26 24.70
C VAL A 167 -10.12 -9.46 24.41
N LEU A 168 -9.18 -9.39 25.37
CA LEU A 168 -7.91 -8.68 25.17
C LEU A 168 -7.03 -9.34 24.09
N LEU A 169 -6.95 -10.67 24.08
CA LEU A 169 -6.17 -11.41 23.09
C LEU A 169 -6.71 -11.19 21.67
N GLN A 170 -8.03 -11.28 21.49
CA GLN A 170 -8.69 -11.01 20.20
C GLN A 170 -8.41 -9.59 19.70
N THR A 171 -8.54 -8.59 20.59
CA THR A 171 -8.27 -7.18 20.23
C THR A 171 -6.82 -6.97 19.77
N ARG A 172 -5.85 -7.66 20.37
CA ARG A 172 -4.43 -7.56 19.97
C ARG A 172 -4.17 -8.16 18.59
N GLU A 173 -4.81 -9.27 18.27
CA GLU A 173 -4.70 -9.92 16.95
C GLU A 173 -5.28 -9.02 15.84
N GLU A 174 -6.45 -8.42 16.09
CA GLU A 174 -7.09 -7.47 15.17
C GLU A 174 -6.23 -6.22 14.92
N LEU A 175 -5.64 -5.63 15.97
CA LEU A 175 -4.75 -4.47 15.83
C LEU A 175 -3.50 -4.80 15.03
N THR A 176 -2.93 -6.00 15.23
CA THR A 176 -1.71 -6.42 14.54
C THR A 176 -1.96 -6.64 13.04
N SER A 177 -3.08 -7.28 12.69
CA SER A 177 -3.45 -7.51 11.28
C SER A 177 -3.72 -6.20 10.53
N THR A 178 -4.47 -5.27 11.15
CA THR A 178 -4.78 -3.96 10.56
C THR A 178 -3.51 -3.15 10.31
N LYS A 179 -2.57 -3.16 11.27
CA LYS A 179 -1.29 -2.46 11.13
C LYS A 179 -0.45 -3.03 9.98
N GLN A 180 -0.38 -4.35 9.84
CA GLN A 180 0.36 -4.99 8.75
C GLN A 180 -0.23 -4.66 7.38
N VAL A 181 -1.55 -4.61 7.24
CA VAL A 181 -2.21 -4.20 6.00
C VAL A 181 -1.88 -2.74 5.67
N SER A 182 -2.00 -1.84 6.64
CA SER A 182 -1.69 -0.42 6.44
C SER A 182 -0.22 -0.17 6.06
N GLU A 183 0.72 -0.88 6.69
CA GLU A 183 2.15 -0.78 6.35
C GLU A 183 2.45 -1.27 4.94
N ARG A 184 1.80 -2.36 4.50
CA ARG A 184 1.91 -2.86 3.11
C ARG A 184 1.37 -1.85 2.11
N GLU A 185 0.18 -1.31 2.33
CA GLU A 185 -0.40 -0.30 1.43
C GLU A 185 0.48 0.95 1.33
N LEU A 186 1.07 1.39 2.44
CA LEU A 186 1.95 2.55 2.45
C LEU A 186 3.27 2.26 1.72
N ALA A 187 3.82 1.06 1.88
CA ALA A 187 5.02 0.62 1.18
C ALA A 187 4.79 0.56 -0.33
N GLU A 188 3.68 -0.02 -0.78
CA GLU A 188 3.29 -0.08 -2.20
C GLU A 188 3.11 1.32 -2.81
N LYS A 189 2.42 2.23 -2.10
CA LYS A 189 2.27 3.62 -2.55
C LYS A 189 3.62 4.33 -2.67
N ARG A 190 4.54 4.12 -1.73
CA ARG A 190 5.90 4.69 -1.81
C ARG A 190 6.66 4.16 -3.02
N GLN A 191 6.63 2.85 -3.26
CA GLN A 191 7.30 2.23 -4.41
C GLN A 191 6.76 2.77 -5.74
N LEU A 192 5.43 2.89 -5.89
CA LEU A 192 4.82 3.47 -7.09
C LEU A 192 5.22 4.94 -7.29
N LYS A 193 5.23 5.72 -6.21
CA LYS A 193 5.64 7.13 -6.25
C LYS A 193 7.08 7.27 -6.74
N GLU A 194 8.01 6.50 -6.19
CA GLU A 194 9.42 6.54 -6.57
C GLU A 194 9.64 6.12 -8.03
N MET A 195 8.88 5.15 -8.52
CA MET A 195 8.96 4.69 -9.91
C MET A 195 8.52 5.79 -10.89
N PHE A 196 7.35 6.38 -10.70
CA PHE A 196 6.81 7.36 -11.65
C PHE A 196 7.49 8.74 -11.56
N SER A 197 8.00 9.14 -10.39
CA SER A 197 8.65 10.45 -10.20
C SER A 197 9.90 10.66 -11.07
N ARG A 198 10.48 9.59 -11.62
CA ARG A 198 11.63 9.68 -12.53
C ARG A 198 11.26 10.12 -13.94
N TYR A 199 9.99 9.95 -14.33
CA TYR A 199 9.55 10.08 -15.72
C TYR A 199 8.46 11.14 -15.91
N ALA A 200 7.77 11.52 -14.83
CA ALA A 200 6.53 12.29 -14.84
C ALA A 200 6.55 13.44 -13.83
N SER A 201 5.75 14.47 -14.08
CA SER A 201 5.56 15.59 -13.15
C SER A 201 4.88 15.15 -11.85
N ALA A 202 5.07 15.90 -10.76
CA ALA A 202 4.48 15.56 -9.45
C ALA A 202 2.94 15.41 -9.51
N GLU A 203 2.27 16.27 -10.27
CA GLU A 203 0.81 16.21 -10.49
C GLU A 203 0.38 14.93 -11.22
N LEU A 204 1.16 14.53 -12.23
CA LEU A 204 0.92 13.31 -12.98
C LEU A 204 1.12 12.08 -12.08
N VAL A 205 2.17 12.06 -11.26
CA VAL A 205 2.43 10.99 -10.28
C VAL A 205 1.29 10.84 -9.28
N GLU A 206 0.76 11.94 -8.72
CA GLU A 206 -0.37 11.89 -7.81
C GLU A 206 -1.63 11.30 -8.46
N THR A 207 -1.85 11.65 -9.73
CA THR A 207 -2.97 11.11 -10.52
C THR A 207 -2.83 9.60 -10.73
N LEU A 208 -1.62 9.12 -11.02
CA LEU A 208 -1.33 7.69 -11.21
C LEU A 208 -1.45 6.89 -9.90
N ILE A 209 -1.05 7.47 -8.75
CA ILE A 209 -1.21 6.83 -7.43
C ILE A 209 -2.69 6.69 -7.06
N LYS A 210 -3.54 7.65 -7.46
CA LYS A 210 -4.99 7.58 -7.24
C LYS A 210 -5.65 6.49 -8.09
N ASN A 211 -5.11 6.19 -9.27
CA ASN A 211 -5.64 5.18 -10.19
C ASN A 211 -4.55 4.21 -10.71
N PRO A 212 -3.97 3.34 -9.87
CA PRO A 212 -2.85 2.48 -10.28
C PRO A 212 -3.21 1.53 -11.44
N LYS A 213 -4.49 1.13 -11.52
CA LYS A 213 -5.01 0.20 -12.54
C LYS A 213 -5.04 0.77 -13.95
N SER A 214 -4.94 2.09 -14.13
CA SER A 214 -4.91 2.69 -15.47
C SER A 214 -3.56 2.52 -16.17
N VAL A 215 -2.51 2.17 -15.43
CA VAL A 215 -1.16 1.93 -15.96
C VAL A 215 -0.95 0.43 -16.11
N ASN A 216 -1.19 -0.09 -17.31
CA ASN A 216 -0.89 -1.49 -17.60
C ASN A 216 0.61 -1.67 -17.89
N LEU A 217 1.36 -2.03 -16.85
CA LEU A 217 2.81 -2.28 -16.91
C LEU A 217 3.19 -3.50 -17.77
N GLY A 218 2.23 -4.41 -18.01
CA GLY A 218 2.44 -5.66 -18.76
C GLY A 218 2.51 -5.50 -20.28
N GLY A 219 2.48 -4.27 -20.79
CA GLY A 219 2.45 -3.99 -22.22
C GLY A 219 1.04 -3.66 -22.71
N SER A 220 0.85 -2.47 -23.26
CA SER A 220 -0.38 -2.09 -23.94
C SER A 220 -0.08 -1.22 -25.17
N THR A 221 -0.89 -1.38 -26.22
CA THR A 221 -0.81 -0.50 -27.39
C THR A 221 -1.52 0.81 -27.07
N LYS A 222 -0.81 1.93 -27.23
CA LYS A 222 -1.31 3.29 -27.04
C LYS A 222 -1.08 4.12 -28.30
N ILE A 223 -1.95 5.07 -28.57
CA ILE A 223 -1.66 6.14 -29.53
C ILE A 223 -0.94 7.24 -28.76
N ALA A 224 0.31 7.49 -29.11
CA ALA A 224 1.15 8.47 -28.43
C ALA A 224 1.92 9.31 -29.44
N THR A 225 2.39 10.47 -28.99
CA THR A 225 3.34 11.29 -29.73
C THR A 225 4.72 11.15 -29.12
N ILE A 226 5.71 10.86 -29.96
CA ILE A 226 7.11 10.67 -29.58
C ILE A 226 7.91 11.86 -30.07
N LEU A 227 8.74 12.43 -29.20
CA LEU A 227 9.67 13.51 -29.49
C LEU A 227 11.09 13.01 -29.26
N PHE A 228 11.93 13.16 -30.27
CA PHE A 228 13.39 13.04 -30.16
C PHE A 228 14.02 14.40 -30.36
N SER A 229 14.98 14.75 -29.52
CA SER A 229 15.81 15.95 -29.66
C SER A 229 17.28 15.57 -29.54
N ASP A 230 18.13 16.01 -30.45
CA ASP A 230 19.59 15.76 -30.44
C ASP A 230 20.38 17.06 -30.58
N ILE A 231 21.60 17.12 -30.04
CA ILE A 231 22.46 18.31 -30.17
C ILE A 231 23.14 18.31 -31.53
N ALA A 232 22.86 19.35 -32.32
CA ALA A 232 23.48 19.53 -33.63
C ALA A 232 24.99 19.79 -33.48
N GLY A 233 25.78 18.77 -33.87
CA GLY A 233 27.25 18.89 -33.88
C GLY A 233 27.91 18.64 -32.54
N PHE A 234 27.29 17.83 -31.66
CA PHE A 234 27.81 17.52 -30.33
C PHE A 234 29.28 17.11 -30.31
N THR A 235 29.73 16.26 -31.23
CA THR A 235 31.15 15.84 -31.31
C THR A 235 32.12 17.03 -31.45
N ASN A 236 31.74 18.05 -32.21
CA ASN A 236 32.54 19.26 -32.40
C ASN A 236 32.45 20.21 -31.21
N PHE A 237 31.31 20.21 -30.50
CA PHE A 237 31.16 20.94 -29.24
C PHE A 237 32.02 20.31 -28.14
N SER A 238 31.96 18.98 -27.97
CA SER A 238 32.68 18.27 -26.92
C SER A 238 34.19 18.27 -27.10
N SER A 239 34.70 18.28 -28.33
CA SER A 239 36.14 18.24 -28.61
C SER A 239 36.89 19.52 -28.19
N LYS A 240 36.17 20.63 -27.99
CA LYS A 240 36.74 21.92 -27.59
C LYS A 240 36.78 22.15 -26.08
N LEU A 241 36.18 21.25 -25.30
CA LEU A 241 35.93 21.43 -23.88
C LEU A 241 36.58 20.32 -23.06
N SER A 242 36.88 20.60 -21.79
CA SER A 242 37.22 19.53 -20.85
C SER A 242 36.00 18.63 -20.59
N PRO A 243 36.19 17.35 -20.20
CA PRO A 243 35.09 16.46 -19.85
C PRO A 243 34.14 17.05 -18.79
N GLU A 244 34.68 17.75 -17.79
CA GLU A 244 33.90 18.38 -16.73
C GLU A 244 33.02 19.51 -17.27
N GLN A 245 33.55 20.32 -18.18
CA GLN A 245 32.80 21.41 -18.83
C GLN A 245 31.67 20.89 -19.72
N VAL A 246 31.91 19.76 -20.41
CA VAL A 246 30.87 19.07 -21.19
C VAL A 246 29.76 18.60 -20.26
N VAL A 247 30.10 17.90 -19.17
CA VAL A 247 29.11 17.38 -18.21
C VAL A 247 28.27 18.49 -17.59
N VAL A 248 28.87 19.60 -17.18
CA VAL A 248 28.13 20.74 -16.62
C VAL A 248 27.15 21.31 -17.64
N SER A 249 27.58 21.53 -18.88
CA SER A 249 26.73 22.11 -19.94
C SER A 249 25.60 21.17 -20.34
N ILE A 250 25.86 19.87 -20.41
CA ILE A 250 24.86 18.87 -20.76
C ILE A 250 23.85 18.66 -19.63
N ASN A 251 24.29 18.54 -18.39
CA ASN A 251 23.36 18.41 -17.26
C ASN A 251 22.44 19.63 -17.14
N GLU A 252 22.99 20.83 -17.34
CA GLU A 252 22.22 22.08 -17.33
C GLU A 252 21.17 22.13 -18.45
N TYR A 253 21.56 21.75 -19.68
CA TYR A 253 20.64 21.63 -20.80
C TYR A 253 19.56 20.56 -20.57
N LEU A 254 19.95 19.34 -20.21
CA LEU A 254 19.02 18.23 -19.98
C LEU A 254 18.02 18.55 -18.86
N SER A 255 18.47 19.25 -17.80
CA SER A 255 17.59 19.71 -16.72
C SER A 255 16.51 20.67 -17.25
N ARG A 256 16.89 21.68 -18.05
CA ARG A 256 15.93 22.62 -18.63
C ARG A 256 14.98 21.98 -19.62
N MET A 257 15.48 21.09 -20.49
CA MET A 257 14.62 20.37 -21.43
C MET A 257 13.62 19.48 -20.69
N THR A 258 14.06 18.83 -19.61
CA THR A 258 13.19 18.02 -18.75
C THR A 258 12.07 18.86 -18.14
N GLU A 259 12.39 20.01 -17.55
CA GLU A 259 11.39 20.93 -16.99
C GLU A 259 10.35 21.33 -18.05
N VAL A 260 10.80 21.70 -19.26
CA VAL A 260 9.89 22.09 -20.34
C VAL A 260 8.95 20.96 -20.75
N VAL A 261 9.48 19.75 -20.94
CA VAL A 261 8.67 18.57 -21.31
C VAL A 261 7.62 18.28 -20.23
N LEU A 262 8.02 18.25 -18.96
CA LEU A 262 7.10 17.95 -17.85
C LEU A 262 6.02 19.03 -17.67
N ASN A 263 6.37 20.30 -17.87
CA ASN A 263 5.41 21.42 -17.82
C ASN A 263 4.38 21.37 -18.96
N HIS A 264 4.68 20.65 -20.04
CA HIS A 264 3.75 20.38 -21.14
C HIS A 264 3.19 18.96 -21.08
N GLN A 265 3.00 18.40 -19.87
CA GLN A 265 2.39 17.07 -19.68
C GLN A 265 3.11 15.92 -20.42
N GLY A 266 4.34 16.15 -20.86
CA GLY A 266 5.19 15.15 -21.45
C GLY A 266 5.87 14.31 -20.40
N GLU A 267 6.30 13.13 -20.81
CA GLU A 267 7.03 12.19 -20.00
C GLU A 267 8.43 12.01 -20.58
N ILE A 268 9.46 12.09 -19.74
CA ILE A 268 10.81 11.74 -20.16
C ILE A 268 10.89 10.21 -20.23
N ASP A 269 11.26 9.68 -21.40
CA ASP A 269 11.49 8.24 -21.57
C ASP A 269 12.91 7.88 -21.15
N LYS A 270 13.90 8.49 -21.81
CA LYS A 270 15.32 8.35 -21.48
C LYS A 270 16.19 9.43 -22.13
N PHE A 271 17.42 9.52 -21.65
CA PHE A 271 18.51 10.23 -22.32
C PHE A 271 19.40 9.23 -23.07
N ILE A 272 19.79 9.58 -24.30
CA ILE A 272 20.66 8.74 -25.15
C ILE A 272 21.87 9.58 -25.53
N GLY A 273 22.89 9.59 -24.67
CA GLY A 273 24.00 10.55 -24.80
C GLY A 273 23.49 11.97 -24.58
N ASP A 274 23.60 12.81 -25.61
CA ASP A 274 23.09 14.18 -25.68
C ASP A 274 21.63 14.29 -26.18
N ALA A 275 21.04 13.18 -26.62
CA ALA A 275 19.66 13.15 -27.07
C ALA A 275 18.64 12.99 -25.94
N VAL A 276 17.51 13.68 -26.08
CA VAL A 276 16.33 13.56 -25.22
C VAL A 276 15.25 12.80 -25.98
N MET A 277 14.75 11.72 -25.39
CA MET A 277 13.53 11.04 -25.84
C MET A 277 12.40 11.34 -24.85
N ALA A 278 11.32 11.93 -25.37
CA ALA A 278 10.11 12.22 -24.63
C ALA A 278 8.88 11.62 -25.32
N ARG A 279 7.83 11.40 -24.55
CA ARG A 279 6.57 10.81 -25.03
C ARG A 279 5.38 11.53 -24.40
N PHE A 280 4.28 11.60 -25.14
CA PHE A 280 3.06 12.28 -24.75
C PHE A 280 1.88 11.34 -24.97
N GLY A 281 1.02 11.18 -23.98
CA GLY A 281 -0.16 10.32 -24.07
C GLY A 281 0.04 8.86 -23.65
N VAL A 282 1.09 8.54 -22.88
CA VAL A 282 1.45 7.14 -22.54
C VAL A 282 0.93 6.75 -21.16
N LEU A 283 1.27 7.51 -20.12
CA LEU A 283 0.79 7.30 -18.74
C LEU A 283 -0.61 7.88 -18.53
N VAL A 284 -0.94 8.96 -19.24
CA VAL A 284 -2.27 9.58 -19.22
C VAL A 284 -2.73 9.83 -20.64
N ASP A 285 -3.99 9.53 -20.92
CA ASP A 285 -4.58 9.76 -22.24
C ASP A 285 -4.76 11.26 -22.46
N LEU A 286 -4.17 11.78 -23.55
CA LEU A 286 -4.28 13.18 -23.94
C LEU A 286 -5.04 13.27 -25.28
N PRO A 287 -6.08 14.12 -25.40
CA PRO A 287 -6.89 14.20 -26.63
C PRO A 287 -6.12 14.64 -27.89
N SER A 288 -5.02 15.40 -27.73
CA SER A 288 -4.24 15.94 -28.85
C SER A 288 -2.76 16.00 -28.51
N THR A 289 -2.16 14.82 -28.34
CA THR A 289 -0.74 14.64 -27.99
C THR A 289 0.21 15.38 -28.93
N GLY A 290 -0.12 15.50 -30.21
CA GLY A 290 0.70 16.19 -31.22
C GLY A 290 0.78 17.70 -31.00
N ILE A 291 -0.31 18.34 -30.61
CA ILE A 291 -0.32 19.79 -30.29
C ILE A 291 0.61 20.05 -29.12
N VAL A 292 0.43 19.29 -28.05
CA VAL A 292 1.19 19.45 -26.81
C VAL A 292 2.69 19.18 -27.03
N ALA A 293 3.03 18.14 -27.81
CA ALA A 293 4.41 17.84 -28.16
C ALA A 293 5.08 18.96 -28.98
N VAL A 294 4.36 19.56 -29.94
CA VAL A 294 4.87 20.70 -30.72
C VAL A 294 5.02 21.96 -29.86
N GLN A 295 4.11 22.22 -28.92
CA GLN A 295 4.28 23.29 -27.94
C GLN A 295 5.53 23.09 -27.09
N ALA A 296 5.73 21.87 -26.58
CA ALA A 296 6.93 21.52 -25.82
C ALA A 296 8.20 21.73 -26.66
N ALA A 297 8.22 21.29 -27.92
CA ALA A 297 9.37 21.47 -28.82
C ALA A 297 9.70 22.95 -29.05
N LEU A 298 8.69 23.80 -29.28
CA LEU A 298 8.90 25.24 -29.43
C LEU A 298 9.39 25.89 -28.12
N ALA A 299 8.85 25.48 -26.98
CA ALA A 299 9.30 25.93 -25.67
C ALA A 299 10.74 25.48 -25.36
N MET A 300 11.14 24.28 -25.79
CA MET A 300 12.52 23.78 -25.67
C MET A 300 13.49 24.69 -26.42
N LEU A 301 13.15 25.11 -27.65
CA LEU A 301 13.96 26.06 -28.41
C LEU A 301 14.05 27.43 -27.72
N GLN A 302 12.94 27.94 -27.19
CA GLN A 302 12.95 29.21 -26.45
C GLN A 302 13.82 29.15 -25.21
N GLU A 303 13.77 28.05 -24.45
CA GLU A 303 14.59 27.88 -23.26
C GLU A 303 16.07 27.68 -23.61
N LEU A 304 16.36 26.96 -24.70
CA LEU A 304 17.71 26.85 -25.22
C LEU A 304 18.26 28.22 -25.64
N TRP A 305 17.47 29.10 -26.26
CA TRP A 305 17.93 30.46 -26.59
C TRP A 305 18.30 31.28 -25.36
N LYS A 306 17.56 31.14 -24.25
CA LYS A 306 17.93 31.78 -22.97
C LYS A 306 19.23 31.21 -22.41
N LEU A 307 19.39 29.88 -22.46
CA LEU A 307 20.63 29.22 -22.06
C LEU A 307 21.82 29.71 -22.88
N GLN A 308 21.68 29.74 -24.21
CA GLN A 308 22.71 30.22 -25.13
C GLN A 308 23.10 31.68 -24.84
N ALA A 309 22.11 32.56 -24.64
CA ALA A 309 22.37 33.98 -24.35
C ALA A 309 23.21 34.14 -23.07
N ARG A 310 22.89 33.37 -22.02
CA ARG A 310 23.68 33.37 -20.79
C ARG A 310 25.05 32.72 -20.98
N TRP A 311 25.15 31.58 -21.66
CA TRP A 311 26.42 30.92 -21.94
C TRP A 311 27.37 31.80 -22.73
N LEU A 312 26.87 32.58 -23.69
CA LEU A 312 27.66 33.58 -24.41
C LEU A 312 28.21 34.68 -23.49
N GLN A 313 27.42 35.16 -22.52
CA GLN A 313 27.90 36.10 -21.49
C GLN A 313 28.98 35.48 -20.59
N GLU A 314 28.87 34.18 -20.33
CA GLU A 314 29.85 33.37 -19.58
C GLU A 314 31.05 32.92 -20.44
N GLN A 315 31.13 33.34 -21.71
CA GLN A 315 32.17 32.92 -22.67
C GLN A 315 32.25 31.40 -22.88
N ARG A 316 31.13 30.70 -22.75
CA ARG A 316 31.01 29.26 -22.99
C ARG A 316 30.60 28.99 -24.45
N GLU A 317 31.02 27.84 -24.97
CA GLU A 317 30.55 27.35 -26.26
C GLU A 317 29.03 27.10 -26.21
N VAL A 318 28.36 27.34 -27.34
CA VAL A 318 26.91 27.13 -27.50
C VAL A 318 26.64 26.12 -28.60
N PHE A 319 25.49 25.46 -28.52
CA PHE A 319 25.04 24.49 -29.52
C PHE A 319 23.56 24.66 -29.83
N SER A 320 23.14 24.17 -30.99
CA SER A 320 21.72 24.10 -31.39
C SER A 320 21.21 22.67 -31.28
N ILE A 321 19.90 22.49 -31.35
CA ILE A 321 19.26 21.16 -31.31
C ILE A 321 18.41 20.95 -32.56
N ARG A 322 18.15 19.69 -32.86
CA ARG A 322 17.19 19.25 -33.89
C ARG A 322 16.14 18.39 -33.23
N ILE A 323 14.90 18.49 -33.69
CA ILE A 323 13.76 17.83 -33.09
C ILE A 323 12.96 17.08 -34.17
N GLY A 324 12.65 15.82 -33.90
CA GLY A 324 11.78 14.98 -34.69
C GLY A 324 10.57 14.53 -33.87
N ILE A 325 9.36 14.67 -34.43
CA ILE A 325 8.12 14.31 -33.73
C ILE A 325 7.27 13.41 -34.61
N ALA A 326 6.81 12.28 -34.07
CA ALA A 326 5.89 11.40 -34.77
C ALA A 326 4.75 10.95 -33.86
N THR A 327 3.56 10.78 -34.44
CA THR A 327 2.37 10.34 -33.70
C THR A 327 1.82 9.05 -34.28
N GLY A 328 1.48 8.10 -33.42
CA GLY A 328 0.94 6.82 -33.86
C GLY A 328 0.95 5.74 -32.78
N PRO A 329 0.65 4.48 -33.17
CA PRO A 329 0.63 3.37 -32.25
C PRO A 329 2.02 3.02 -31.73
N VAL A 330 2.14 2.88 -30.42
CA VAL A 330 3.32 2.40 -29.72
C VAL A 330 2.94 1.31 -28.72
N LEU A 331 3.85 0.36 -28.51
CA LEU A 331 3.76 -0.59 -27.41
C LEU A 331 4.43 0.02 -26.19
N ALA A 332 3.64 0.37 -25.16
CA ALA A 332 4.12 0.89 -23.89
C ALA A 332 4.14 -0.23 -22.83
N GLY A 333 5.26 -0.44 -22.14
CA GLY A 333 5.35 -1.45 -21.09
C GLY A 333 6.74 -1.55 -20.48
N ASN A 334 6.90 -2.47 -19.53
CA ASN A 334 8.21 -2.84 -18.99
C ASN A 334 8.98 -3.68 -20.01
N ILE A 335 9.96 -3.07 -20.68
CA ILE A 335 10.74 -3.72 -21.73
C ILE A 335 12.19 -3.85 -21.28
N GLY A 336 12.79 -5.02 -21.48
CA GLY A 336 14.16 -5.32 -21.10
C GLY A 336 14.38 -6.79 -20.82
N SER A 337 15.50 -7.09 -20.16
CA SER A 337 15.83 -8.45 -19.70
C SER A 337 15.24 -8.71 -18.32
N GLU A 338 15.22 -9.97 -17.87
CA GLU A 338 14.79 -10.34 -16.51
C GLU A 338 15.51 -9.55 -15.40
N ARG A 339 16.77 -9.15 -15.64
CA ARG A 339 17.59 -8.42 -14.65
C ARG A 339 17.45 -6.90 -14.72
N ARG A 340 16.91 -6.36 -15.82
CA ARG A 340 16.78 -4.92 -16.04
C ARG A 340 15.65 -4.66 -17.01
N GLN A 341 14.55 -4.15 -16.48
CA GLN A 341 13.40 -3.66 -17.23
C GLN A 341 13.31 -2.13 -17.10
N GLU A 342 12.90 -1.47 -18.17
CA GLU A 342 12.60 -0.05 -18.19
C GLU A 342 11.19 0.14 -18.75
N PHE A 343 10.37 0.99 -18.12
CA PHE A 343 9.08 1.36 -18.68
C PHE A 343 9.30 2.34 -19.84
N THR A 344 9.12 1.84 -21.06
CA THR A 344 9.44 2.56 -22.30
C THR A 344 8.45 2.21 -23.40
N VAL A 345 8.57 2.89 -24.53
CA VAL A 345 7.74 2.67 -25.71
C VAL A 345 8.55 2.11 -26.87
N MET A 346 7.96 1.19 -27.62
CA MET A 346 8.53 0.63 -28.85
C MET A 346 7.54 0.67 -30.01
N GLY A 347 8.07 0.76 -31.23
CA GLY A 347 7.26 0.68 -32.44
C GLY A 347 7.84 1.46 -33.60
N THR A 348 7.18 1.33 -34.75
CA THR A 348 7.53 2.07 -35.98
C THR A 348 7.45 3.58 -35.79
N THR A 349 6.51 4.08 -34.99
CA THR A 349 6.39 5.51 -34.64
C THR A 349 7.62 6.04 -33.89
N VAL A 350 8.17 5.27 -32.95
CA VAL A 350 9.40 5.64 -32.21
C VAL A 350 10.57 5.79 -33.19
N ASN A 351 10.73 4.82 -34.08
CA ASN A 351 11.77 4.83 -35.11
C ASN A 351 11.59 5.99 -36.10
N LEU A 352 10.35 6.32 -36.46
CA LEU A 352 10.06 7.44 -37.34
C LEU A 352 10.44 8.78 -36.71
N ALA A 353 10.09 9.02 -35.43
CA ALA A 353 10.46 10.25 -34.72
C ALA A 353 11.98 10.46 -34.69
N SER A 354 12.76 9.42 -34.36
CA SER A 354 14.22 9.48 -34.37
C SER A 354 14.78 9.75 -35.78
N ARG A 355 14.18 9.18 -36.84
CA ARG A 355 14.60 9.45 -38.21
C ARG A 355 14.27 10.86 -38.68
N LEU A 356 13.14 11.42 -38.24
CA LEU A 356 12.76 12.81 -38.51
C LEU A 356 13.72 13.79 -37.83
N GLU A 357 14.15 13.49 -36.60
CA GLU A 357 15.18 14.28 -35.91
C GLU A 357 16.43 14.34 -36.79
N ALA A 358 17.01 13.19 -37.16
CA ALA A 358 18.23 13.13 -37.94
C ALA A 358 18.11 13.82 -39.32
N LEU A 359 16.94 13.70 -39.96
CA LEU A 359 16.65 14.29 -41.27
C LEU A 359 16.71 15.82 -41.28
N ASN A 360 16.52 16.48 -40.13
CA ASN A 360 16.66 17.93 -40.02
C ASN A 360 18.02 18.43 -40.54
N LYS A 361 19.08 17.62 -40.39
CA LYS A 361 20.42 17.95 -40.89
C LYS A 361 20.43 18.15 -42.40
N ASP A 362 19.80 17.23 -43.13
CA ASP A 362 19.82 17.19 -44.59
C ASP A 362 18.90 18.26 -45.19
N LEU A 363 17.76 18.51 -44.54
CA LEU A 363 16.80 19.53 -44.95
C LEU A 363 17.10 20.93 -44.41
N ARG A 364 18.10 21.06 -43.53
CA ARG A 364 18.47 22.31 -42.83
C ARG A 364 17.30 22.94 -42.06
N THR A 365 16.54 22.09 -41.39
CA THR A 365 15.39 22.46 -40.56
C THR A 365 15.71 22.25 -39.08
N THR A 366 14.81 22.68 -38.20
CA THR A 366 14.96 22.49 -36.74
C THR A 366 13.95 21.51 -36.17
N ILE A 367 12.68 21.59 -36.59
CA ILE A 367 11.61 20.71 -36.13
C ILE A 367 10.95 20.06 -37.35
N LEU A 368 10.96 18.73 -37.41
CA LEU A 368 10.22 17.95 -38.41
C LEU A 368 9.19 17.06 -37.74
N ILE A 369 8.00 17.00 -38.35
CA ILE A 369 6.89 16.18 -37.89
C ILE A 369 6.35 15.28 -39.00
N ASP A 370 5.78 14.13 -38.63
CA ASP A 370 5.09 13.23 -39.55
C ASP A 370 3.68 13.70 -39.92
N GLU A 371 3.07 13.04 -40.90
CA GLU A 371 1.70 13.29 -41.35
C GLU A 371 0.66 13.17 -40.23
N ASN A 372 0.78 12.18 -39.35
CA ASN A 372 -0.18 12.00 -38.26
C ASN A 372 -0.11 13.14 -37.25
N THR A 373 1.10 13.60 -36.90
CA THR A 373 1.27 14.78 -36.06
C THR A 373 0.75 16.02 -36.77
N TYR A 374 1.06 16.19 -38.07
CA TYR A 374 0.57 17.32 -38.88
C TYR A 374 -0.97 17.46 -38.81
N ARG A 375 -1.71 16.35 -38.93
CA ARG A 375 -3.18 16.35 -38.84
C ARG A 375 -3.72 16.84 -37.51
N GLN A 376 -2.98 16.67 -36.42
CA GLN A 376 -3.37 17.18 -35.11
C GLN A 376 -3.04 18.66 -34.93
N VAL A 377 -2.00 19.15 -35.60
CA VAL A 377 -1.46 20.50 -35.39
C VAL A 377 -1.87 21.51 -36.46
N ILE A 378 -2.45 21.04 -37.57
CA ILE A 378 -2.97 21.89 -38.64
C ILE A 378 -3.95 22.91 -38.06
N GLY A 379 -3.75 24.18 -38.41
CA GLY A 379 -4.55 25.29 -37.89
C GLY A 379 -3.96 25.97 -36.64
N HIS A 380 -3.17 25.25 -35.84
CA HIS A 380 -2.56 25.77 -34.59
C HIS A 380 -1.16 26.36 -34.79
N PHE A 381 -0.39 25.83 -35.75
CA PHE A 381 1.00 26.22 -36.00
C PHE A 381 1.23 26.58 -37.46
N GLN A 382 2.29 27.35 -37.70
CA GLN A 382 2.79 27.58 -39.05
C GLN A 382 3.68 26.39 -39.45
N VAL A 383 3.24 25.66 -40.49
CA VAL A 383 3.86 24.41 -40.92
C VAL A 383 4.09 24.44 -42.43
N LEU A 384 5.27 24.00 -42.88
CA LEU A 384 5.65 23.94 -44.30
C LEU A 384 5.86 22.47 -44.73
N PRO A 385 5.14 21.97 -45.75
CA PRO A 385 5.37 20.64 -46.28
C PRO A 385 6.71 20.56 -47.02
N ARG A 386 7.43 19.46 -46.80
CA ARG A 386 8.65 19.05 -47.50
C ARG A 386 8.34 17.74 -48.21
N GLU A 387 8.03 17.84 -49.50
CA GLU A 387 7.61 16.70 -50.33
C GLU A 387 8.80 15.91 -50.87
N ASN A 388 8.53 14.68 -51.31
CA ASN A 388 9.49 13.83 -52.03
C ASN A 388 10.78 13.52 -51.23
N VAL A 389 10.66 13.41 -49.91
CA VAL A 389 11.79 13.16 -49.02
C VAL A 389 12.01 11.65 -48.84
N SER A 390 13.26 11.23 -49.03
CA SER A 390 13.69 9.86 -48.75
C SER A 390 14.19 9.77 -47.31
N ILE A 391 13.62 8.86 -46.52
CA ILE A 391 14.08 8.59 -45.16
C ILE A 391 14.81 7.25 -45.14
N ARG A 392 16.00 7.20 -44.53
CA ARG A 392 16.78 5.97 -44.41
C ARG A 392 15.94 4.85 -43.78
N GLY A 393 15.86 3.71 -44.47
CA GLY A 393 15.16 2.51 -44.01
C GLY A 393 13.63 2.58 -44.11
N LEU A 394 13.09 3.52 -44.90
CA LEU A 394 11.71 3.51 -45.39
C LEU A 394 11.74 3.37 -46.91
N GLU A 395 10.86 2.55 -47.47
CA GLU A 395 10.68 2.45 -48.92
C GLU A 395 9.82 3.60 -49.42
N GLY A 396 10.19 4.15 -50.58
CA GLY A 396 9.48 5.25 -51.22
C GLY A 396 9.87 6.64 -50.69
N LYS A 397 9.20 7.65 -51.24
CA LYS A 397 9.34 9.05 -50.83
C LYS A 397 8.08 9.45 -50.08
N ILE A 398 8.26 10.18 -48.98
CA ILE A 398 7.15 10.67 -48.17
C ILE A 398 7.18 12.20 -48.08
N THR A 399 6.07 12.78 -47.64
CA THR A 399 6.02 14.17 -47.21
C THR A 399 6.25 14.23 -45.71
N VAL A 400 7.14 15.12 -45.30
CA VAL A 400 7.34 15.50 -43.89
C VAL A 400 7.04 16.98 -43.73
N TYR A 401 6.85 17.43 -42.51
CA TYR A 401 6.35 18.78 -42.24
C TYR A 401 7.29 19.53 -41.32
N GLU A 402 7.76 20.69 -41.75
CA GLU A 402 8.59 21.57 -40.95
C GLU A 402 7.73 22.52 -40.12
N VAL A 403 7.95 22.57 -38.81
CA VAL A 403 7.27 23.51 -37.92
C VAL A 403 8.11 24.79 -37.82
N LEU A 404 7.52 25.92 -38.20
CA LEU A 404 8.17 27.23 -38.19
C LEU A 404 7.90 28.03 -36.90
N GLY A 405 6.77 27.77 -36.25
CA GLY A 405 6.39 28.46 -35.01
C GLY A 405 4.88 28.42 -34.75
N ALA A 406 4.46 29.08 -33.66
CA ALA A 406 3.05 29.30 -33.38
C ALA A 406 2.41 30.14 -34.50
N ARG A 407 1.17 29.83 -34.87
CA ARG A 407 0.46 30.63 -35.86
C ARG A 407 0.10 31.96 -35.23
N ASP A 408 0.63 33.05 -35.78
CA ASP A 408 0.30 34.39 -35.31
C ASP A 408 -1.15 34.70 -35.71
N ASN A 409 -2.05 34.83 -34.72
CA ASN A 409 -3.43 35.25 -34.95
C ASN A 409 -3.54 36.76 -35.21
N SER A 410 -2.41 37.46 -35.40
CA SER A 410 -2.34 38.87 -35.76
C SER A 410 -2.73 39.17 -37.22
N GLN A 411 -3.80 38.54 -37.73
CA GLN A 411 -4.58 39.17 -38.81
C GLN A 411 -5.44 40.30 -38.24
N ASN A 412 -4.77 41.40 -37.85
CA ASN A 412 -5.40 42.71 -37.95
C ASN A 412 -4.36 43.76 -38.38
N LYS A 413 -4.40 44.04 -39.69
CA LYS A 413 -3.84 45.21 -40.39
C LYS A 413 -2.41 45.62 -40.05
N SER A 414 -1.47 45.14 -40.87
CA SER A 414 -0.46 46.04 -41.43
C SER A 414 -0.38 45.79 -42.93
N LYS A 415 -1.03 46.68 -43.70
CA LYS A 415 -0.80 46.82 -45.14
C LYS A 415 0.71 46.87 -45.36
N VAL A 416 1.19 46.04 -46.27
CA VAL A 416 2.48 46.26 -46.95
C VAL A 416 2.43 47.68 -47.54
N VAL A 417 3.15 48.61 -46.93
CA VAL A 417 3.56 49.84 -47.61
C VAL A 417 4.99 49.58 -48.08
N SER A 418 5.11 49.29 -49.37
CA SER A 418 6.39 49.37 -50.07
C SER A 418 6.92 50.79 -49.95
N ILE A 419 8.05 50.96 -49.26
CA ILE A 419 8.84 52.21 -49.27
C ILE A 419 10.02 52.09 -50.27
N ARG A 420 9.95 51.16 -51.23
CA ARG A 420 10.83 51.19 -52.41
C ARG A 420 10.26 52.17 -53.44
N GLY A 421 10.48 53.46 -53.20
CA GLY A 421 10.12 54.51 -54.15
C GLY A 421 10.57 55.93 -53.80
N LYS A 422 11.24 56.20 -52.67
CA LYS A 422 11.60 57.59 -52.29
C LYS A 422 13.02 57.84 -51.78
N ILE A 423 13.97 56.92 -51.94
CA ILE A 423 15.38 57.22 -51.68
C ILE A 423 16.24 56.58 -52.77
N ALA A 424 16.36 57.27 -53.90
CA ALA A 424 17.52 57.24 -54.80
C ALA A 424 17.34 58.28 -55.92
N THR A 425 17.86 59.49 -55.71
CA THR A 425 18.64 60.20 -56.75
C THR A 425 19.65 61.09 -56.05
N PRO A 426 20.96 60.81 -56.15
CA PRO A 426 21.99 61.78 -55.86
C PRO A 426 22.07 62.76 -57.04
N LYS A 427 21.93 64.06 -56.80
CA LYS A 427 22.47 65.07 -57.74
C LYS A 427 23.88 65.41 -57.29
N SER A 428 24.83 65.21 -58.18
CA SER A 428 26.16 65.84 -58.18
C SER A 428 26.29 66.62 -59.51
N PRO A 429 27.34 67.42 -59.72
CA PRO A 429 27.40 68.86 -59.49
C PRO A 429 27.40 69.68 -60.80
N ALA A 430 27.11 70.98 -60.69
CA ALA A 430 27.57 72.03 -61.60
C ALA A 430 27.67 73.34 -60.82
#